data_AF-A0A8D2I4K6-F1
#
_entry.id   AF-A0A8D2I4K6-F1
#
_cell.length_a   1.000
_cell.length_b   1.000
_cell.length_c   1.000
_cell.angle_alpha   90.00
_cell.angle_beta   90.00
_cell.angle_gamma   90.00
#
_symmetry.space_group_name_H-M   'P 1'
#
loop_
_entity.id
_entity.type
_entity.pdbx_description
1 polymer ?
#
loop_
_entity_poly.entity_id
_entity_poly.type
_entity_poly.pdbx_seq_one_letter_code
_entity_poly.pdbx_strand_id
1 'polypeptide(L)'
;MWPALVIPTFLFLSCFSVGSAQIPGSVTDGNDRYPPFWDQINGDIAEFPVQDNKIIIDIWKYKDRLQIYKILIRESNKYFVQFGKNDTGNVLWGLTLFYGKLYKTGRFVKPSNSSVCAYEGEFPGCISIDSGWGGFNFYVLTIYFLAAIESGFLRNISQEIVFLSPEEHRSYFCYSIEECRASFPQAMDAAKKFYQYLQSRKILSIVGDTPVYNTDKDTAILYMWDAHQALIDIGKPMFNDIL
;
A
#
# COMPACT_ATOMS: atom_id res chain seq x y z
N MET A 1 -40.90 -3.24 4.91
CA MET A 1 -40.19 -2.49 5.96
C MET A 1 -39.18 -3.43 6.61
N TRP A 2 -37.89 -3.07 6.56
CA TRP A 2 -36.77 -3.71 7.26
C TRP A 2 -36.95 -3.70 8.80
N PRO A 3 -36.27 -4.60 9.52
CA PRO A 3 -34.88 -4.38 9.96
C PRO A 3 -33.98 -5.54 9.51
N ALA A 4 -32.77 -5.35 8.96
CA ALA A 4 -31.56 -4.74 9.52
C ALA A 4 -31.11 -5.38 10.83
N LEU A 5 -30.31 -6.44 10.75
CA LEU A 5 -29.37 -6.81 11.83
C LEU A 5 -28.24 -7.72 11.29
N VAL A 6 -27.09 -7.06 11.06
CA VAL A 6 -25.74 -7.49 11.47
C VAL A 6 -25.35 -8.93 11.15
N ILE A 7 -24.63 -9.12 10.04
CA ILE A 7 -23.67 -10.22 9.88
C ILE A 7 -22.29 -9.63 10.14
N PRO A 8 -21.67 -9.85 11.31
CA PRO A 8 -20.34 -9.35 11.60
C PRO A 8 -19.30 -10.35 11.08
N THR A 9 -18.37 -9.86 10.27
CA THR A 9 -16.92 -10.05 10.49
C THR A 9 -16.39 -11.47 10.80
N PHE A 10 -16.85 -12.53 10.11
CA PHE A 10 -16.32 -13.89 10.30
C PHE A 10 -15.67 -14.55 9.08
N LEU A 11 -15.45 -13.83 7.98
CA LEU A 11 -14.72 -14.36 6.81
C LEU A 11 -13.19 -14.19 6.88
N PHE A 12 -12.62 -13.71 8.00
CA PHE A 12 -11.16 -13.54 8.14
C PHE A 12 -10.44 -14.67 8.90
N LEU A 13 -11.15 -15.68 9.42
CA LEU A 13 -10.55 -16.73 10.27
C LEU A 13 -10.45 -18.13 9.63
N SER A 14 -10.99 -18.34 8.42
CA SER A 14 -11.01 -19.68 7.79
C SER A 14 -9.91 -19.95 6.75
N CYS A 15 -8.95 -19.03 6.53
CA CYS A 15 -7.89 -19.23 5.53
C CYS A 15 -6.50 -19.57 6.10
N PHE A 16 -6.40 -19.90 7.40
CA PHE A 16 -5.12 -20.23 8.06
C PHE A 16 -4.70 -21.71 7.98
N SER A 17 -5.33 -22.52 7.11
CA SER A 17 -5.06 -23.96 7.05
C SER A 17 -4.83 -24.45 5.63
N VAL A 18 -3.73 -24.01 5.02
CA VAL A 18 -3.08 -24.78 3.93
C VAL A 18 -1.58 -24.73 4.21
N GLY A 19 -0.96 -25.91 4.34
CA GLY A 19 0.44 -26.08 4.74
C GLY A 19 1.40 -25.32 3.84
N SER A 20 2.36 -24.63 4.46
CA SER A 20 3.44 -23.93 3.77
C SER A 20 4.36 -24.92 3.06
N ALA A 21 4.51 -24.76 1.74
CA ALA A 21 5.75 -25.17 1.09
C ALA A 21 6.87 -24.25 1.60
N GLN A 22 7.95 -24.81 2.14
CA GLN A 22 9.11 -24.03 2.58
C GLN A 22 9.78 -23.40 1.36
N ILE A 23 9.87 -22.07 1.35
CA ILE A 23 10.64 -21.33 0.35
C ILE A 23 12.13 -21.49 0.69
N PRO A 24 12.99 -21.91 -0.25
CA PRO A 24 14.43 -21.94 -0.05
C PRO A 24 14.94 -20.52 0.25
N GLY A 25 15.62 -20.33 1.38
CA GLY A 25 16.12 -19.02 1.83
C GLY A 25 15.36 -18.41 3.02
N SER A 26 14.37 -19.11 3.60
CA SER A 26 13.81 -18.77 4.92
C SER A 26 14.85 -19.04 6.02
N VAL A 27 15.87 -18.19 6.10
CA VAL A 27 16.69 -18.08 7.31
C VAL A 27 15.76 -17.57 8.41
N THR A 28 15.51 -18.42 9.40
CA THR A 28 14.85 -18.03 10.65
C THR A 28 15.77 -17.08 11.40
N ASP A 29 15.67 -15.78 11.12
CA ASP A 29 16.47 -14.78 11.83
C ASP A 29 15.67 -13.50 12.01
N GLY A 30 15.52 -13.08 13.28
CA GLY A 30 15.14 -11.78 13.87
C GLY A 30 14.18 -10.77 13.23
N ASN A 31 13.78 -10.89 11.97
CA ASN A 31 13.24 -9.80 11.15
C ASN A 31 11.80 -10.06 10.66
N ASP A 32 11.05 -10.90 11.37
CA ASP A 32 9.64 -11.16 11.05
C ASP A 32 8.71 -9.96 11.29
N ARG A 33 9.24 -8.90 11.91
CA ARG A 33 8.50 -7.69 12.27
C ARG A 33 8.19 -6.78 11.07
N TYR A 34 9.04 -6.76 10.05
CA TYR A 34 8.88 -5.89 8.88
C TYR A 34 8.66 -6.69 7.60
N PRO A 35 8.13 -6.06 6.53
CA PRO A 35 8.04 -6.71 5.24
C PRO A 35 9.43 -7.17 4.74
N PRO A 36 9.51 -8.26 3.97
CA PRO A 36 10.75 -8.65 3.30
C PRO A 36 11.34 -7.48 2.52
N PHE A 37 12.68 -7.32 2.59
CA PHE A 37 13.46 -6.26 1.95
C PHE A 37 13.28 -4.85 2.52
N TRP A 38 12.59 -4.68 3.66
CA TRP A 38 12.38 -3.37 4.28
C TRP A 38 13.66 -2.58 4.55
N ASP A 39 14.72 -3.25 5.00
CA ASP A 39 16.00 -2.63 5.33
C ASP A 39 16.87 -2.35 4.09
N GLN A 40 16.50 -2.89 2.92
CA GLN A 40 17.22 -2.69 1.66
C GLN A 40 16.71 -1.50 0.84
N ILE A 41 15.65 -0.83 1.32
CA ILE A 41 15.01 0.27 0.63
C ILE A 41 15.05 1.53 1.50
N ASN A 42 15.23 2.71 0.92
CA ASN A 42 15.41 3.95 1.70
C ASN A 42 14.08 4.68 1.98
N GLY A 43 13.04 4.41 1.19
CA GLY A 43 11.76 5.12 1.26
C GLY A 43 11.86 6.59 0.86
N ASP A 44 12.69 6.89 -0.14
CA ASP A 44 12.84 8.21 -0.76
C ASP A 44 12.39 8.13 -2.22
N ILE A 45 11.63 9.12 -2.68
CA ILE A 45 11.15 9.19 -4.05
C ILE A 45 12.31 9.31 -5.06
N ALA A 46 13.44 9.90 -4.65
CA ALA A 46 14.61 10.10 -5.50
C ALA A 46 15.34 8.80 -5.90
N GLU A 47 15.02 7.68 -5.25
CA GLU A 47 15.62 6.37 -5.52
C GLU A 47 14.97 5.66 -6.72
N PHE A 48 13.82 6.16 -7.20
CA PHE A 48 13.22 5.64 -8.41
C PHE A 48 13.97 6.12 -9.66
N PRO A 49 14.06 5.29 -10.71
CA PRO A 49 14.70 5.69 -11.95
C PRO A 49 13.99 6.90 -12.56
N VAL A 50 14.78 7.83 -13.10
CA VAL A 50 14.29 9.01 -13.80
C VAL A 50 14.58 8.86 -15.28
N GLN A 51 13.55 9.02 -16.11
CA GLN A 51 13.65 9.02 -17.57
C GLN A 51 12.86 10.21 -18.12
N ASP A 52 13.46 10.98 -19.03
CA ASP A 52 12.82 12.15 -19.67
C ASP A 52 12.22 13.14 -18.65
N ASN A 53 12.93 13.35 -17.54
CA ASN A 53 12.51 14.18 -16.40
C ASN A 53 11.23 13.71 -15.67
N LYS A 54 10.88 12.43 -15.83
CA LYS A 54 9.77 11.77 -15.13
C LYS A 54 10.31 10.67 -14.22
N ILE A 55 9.72 10.52 -13.05
CA ILE A 55 9.99 9.41 -12.14
C ILE A 55 9.24 8.19 -12.66
N ILE A 56 9.96 7.12 -12.96
CA ILE A 56 9.40 5.87 -13.48
C ILE A 56 9.29 4.88 -12.33
N ILE A 57 8.09 4.32 -12.15
CA ILE A 57 7.82 3.34 -11.10
C ILE A 57 7.21 2.09 -11.73
N ASP A 58 7.83 0.93 -11.53
CA ASP A 58 7.21 -0.35 -11.89
C ASP A 58 6.26 -0.79 -10.78
N ILE A 59 4.99 -0.40 -10.92
CA ILE A 59 3.97 -0.73 -9.94
C ILE A 59 3.64 -2.23 -9.90
N TRP A 60 4.21 -3.08 -10.74
CA TRP A 60 4.11 -4.53 -10.68
C TRP A 60 5.39 -5.19 -10.12
N LYS A 61 6.37 -4.38 -9.70
CA LYS A 61 7.55 -4.84 -8.99
C LYS A 61 7.37 -4.72 -7.47
N TYR A 62 7.69 -5.80 -6.76
CA TYR A 62 7.45 -5.87 -5.31
C TYR A 62 8.20 -4.76 -4.54
N LYS A 63 9.48 -4.54 -4.87
CA LYS A 63 10.33 -3.54 -4.21
C LYS A 63 9.85 -2.12 -4.45
N ASP A 64 9.33 -1.81 -5.62
CA ASP A 64 8.83 -0.48 -5.98
C ASP A 64 7.55 -0.16 -5.19
N ARG A 65 6.62 -1.12 -5.08
CA ARG A 65 5.46 -0.99 -4.18
C ARG A 65 5.89 -0.84 -2.72
N LEU A 66 6.89 -1.60 -2.27
CA LEU A 66 7.40 -1.51 -0.91
C LEU A 66 8.04 -0.13 -0.63
N GLN A 67 8.78 0.42 -1.60
CA GLN A 67 9.35 1.76 -1.53
C GLN A 67 8.26 2.82 -1.36
N ILE A 68 7.14 2.70 -2.09
CA ILE A 68 5.98 3.60 -1.93
C ILE A 68 5.42 3.51 -0.50
N TYR A 69 5.19 2.30 0.03
CA TYR A 69 4.72 2.15 1.42
C TYR A 69 5.68 2.83 2.42
N LYS A 70 6.99 2.70 2.21
CA LYS A 70 8.01 3.32 3.07
C LYS A 70 8.03 4.84 2.96
N ILE A 71 7.86 5.40 1.76
CA ILE A 71 7.68 6.85 1.54
C ILE A 71 6.47 7.36 2.34
N LEU A 72 5.31 6.71 2.18
CA LEU A 72 4.08 7.12 2.85
C LEU A 72 4.20 7.09 4.38
N ILE A 73 4.82 6.04 4.93
CA ILE A 73 5.10 5.95 6.37
C ILE A 73 6.04 7.07 6.80
N ARG A 74 7.20 7.22 6.14
CA ARG A 74 8.23 8.20 6.49
C ARG A 74 7.68 9.64 6.49
N GLU A 75 6.94 10.01 5.45
CA GLU A 75 6.39 11.37 5.31
C GLU A 75 5.25 11.66 6.31
N SER A 76 4.56 10.63 6.79
CA SER A 76 3.47 10.76 7.76
C SER A 76 3.88 10.53 9.21
N ASN A 77 5.06 9.97 9.49
CA ASN A 77 5.51 9.62 10.85
C ASN A 77 5.50 10.81 11.81
N LYS A 78 5.81 12.02 11.33
CA LYS A 78 5.77 13.25 12.14
C LYS A 78 4.42 13.48 12.84
N TYR A 79 3.32 13.01 12.26
CA TYR A 79 1.99 13.14 12.86
C TYR A 79 1.67 12.08 13.92
N PHE A 80 2.51 11.06 14.07
CA PHE A 80 2.25 9.88 14.90
C PHE A 80 3.32 9.59 15.95
N VAL A 81 4.33 10.46 16.10
CA VAL A 81 5.47 10.30 17.04
C VAL A 81 5.05 10.03 18.49
N GLN A 82 3.90 10.56 18.91
CA GLN A 82 3.37 10.38 20.26
C GLN A 82 2.73 9.01 20.53
N PHE A 83 2.51 8.20 19.49
CA PHE A 83 1.77 6.93 19.58
C PHE A 83 2.65 5.69 19.53
N GLY A 84 3.95 5.84 19.34
CA GLY A 84 4.89 4.72 19.31
C GLY A 84 6.33 5.17 19.07
N LYS A 85 7.29 4.41 19.60
CA LYS A 85 8.72 4.65 19.37
C LYS A 85 9.13 4.11 18.00
N ASN A 86 10.19 4.66 17.41
CA ASN A 86 10.75 4.18 16.14
C ASN A 86 9.67 4.02 15.06
N ASP A 87 8.82 5.04 14.90
CA ASP A 87 7.76 5.12 13.89
C ASP A 87 6.63 4.08 14.01
N THR A 88 6.66 3.21 15.02
CA THR A 88 5.65 2.15 15.21
C THR A 88 4.24 2.66 15.51
N GLY A 89 4.09 3.95 15.81
CA GLY A 89 2.79 4.60 16.03
C GLY A 89 2.00 4.92 14.76
N ASN A 90 2.63 4.83 13.58
CA ASN A 90 2.00 5.17 12.31
C ASN A 90 0.88 4.20 11.92
N VAL A 91 -0.29 4.73 11.56
CA VAL A 91 -1.47 3.92 11.24
C VAL A 91 -1.33 3.14 9.92
N LEU A 92 -0.43 3.56 9.03
CA LEU A 92 -0.20 2.90 7.74
C LEU A 92 0.57 1.57 7.86
N TRP A 93 1.13 1.25 9.02
CA TRP A 93 1.79 -0.04 9.26
C TRP A 93 0.87 -1.25 9.01
N GLY A 94 -0.43 -1.13 9.29
CA GLY A 94 -1.37 -2.22 9.04
C GLY A 94 -1.38 -2.67 7.57
N LEU A 95 -1.40 -1.71 6.65
CA LEU A 95 -1.37 -1.97 5.21
C LEU A 95 -0.01 -2.54 4.76
N THR A 96 1.07 -1.95 5.25
CA THR A 96 2.45 -2.33 4.90
C THR A 96 2.80 -3.73 5.37
N LEU A 97 2.41 -4.10 6.60
CA LEU A 97 2.64 -5.44 7.14
C LEU A 97 1.81 -6.49 6.42
N PHE A 98 0.56 -6.17 6.08
CA PHE A 98 -0.28 -7.06 5.28
C PHE A 98 0.33 -7.32 3.90
N TYR A 99 0.84 -6.29 3.22
CA TYR A 99 1.57 -6.41 1.97
C TYR A 99 2.79 -7.36 2.07
N GLY A 100 3.61 -7.21 3.11
CA GLY A 100 4.72 -8.12 3.37
C GLY A 100 4.30 -9.57 3.62
N LYS A 101 3.14 -9.78 4.28
CA LYS A 101 2.59 -11.13 4.51
C LYS A 101 2.11 -11.77 3.20
N LEU A 102 1.49 -11.01 2.30
CA LEU A 102 1.09 -11.51 0.97
C LEU A 102 2.31 -12.03 0.20
N TYR A 103 3.43 -11.31 0.24
CA TYR A 103 4.69 -11.76 -0.37
C TYR A 103 5.23 -13.04 0.28
N LYS A 104 5.38 -13.05 1.62
CA LYS A 104 5.92 -14.23 2.36
C LYS A 104 5.10 -15.51 2.12
N THR A 105 3.85 -15.38 1.72
CA THR A 105 2.93 -16.51 1.51
C THR A 105 2.67 -16.83 0.04
N GLY A 106 3.43 -16.22 -0.89
CA GLY A 106 3.31 -16.49 -2.32
C GLY A 106 2.00 -16.01 -2.96
N ARG A 107 1.23 -15.15 -2.28
CA ARG A 107 -0.08 -14.70 -2.77
C ARG A 107 0.00 -13.77 -3.98
N PHE A 108 1.17 -13.21 -4.29
CA PHE A 108 1.40 -12.38 -5.48
C PHE A 108 1.72 -13.17 -6.76
N VAL A 109 1.78 -14.50 -6.68
CA VAL A 109 2.00 -15.37 -7.85
C VAL A 109 0.67 -15.66 -8.53
N LYS A 110 0.70 -15.93 -9.84
CA LYS A 110 -0.45 -16.48 -10.57
C LYS A 110 -0.85 -17.82 -9.95
N PRO A 111 -2.16 -18.07 -9.72
CA PRO A 111 -2.64 -19.34 -9.16
C PRO A 111 -2.34 -20.58 -10.02
N SER A 112 -2.27 -20.43 -11.35
CA SER A 112 -1.77 -21.50 -12.22
C SER A 112 -0.25 -21.53 -12.17
N ASN A 113 0.34 -22.70 -11.90
CA ASN A 113 1.79 -22.97 -11.82
C ASN A 113 2.61 -22.61 -13.08
N SER A 114 2.08 -21.82 -14.02
CA SER A 114 2.63 -21.52 -15.34
C SER A 114 3.26 -20.13 -15.46
N SER A 115 3.06 -19.18 -14.54
CA SER A 115 3.76 -17.88 -14.62
C SER A 115 4.88 -17.78 -13.59
N VAL A 116 6.09 -17.66 -14.11
CA VAL A 116 7.35 -17.76 -13.39
C VAL A 116 7.77 -16.44 -12.72
N CYS A 117 6.85 -15.50 -12.51
CA CYS A 117 7.21 -14.17 -11.99
C CYS A 117 7.88 -14.17 -10.60
N ALA A 118 7.54 -15.14 -9.74
CA ALA A 118 8.19 -15.27 -8.43
C ALA A 118 9.57 -15.91 -8.47
N TYR A 119 9.95 -16.59 -9.56
CA TYR A 119 11.18 -17.38 -9.64
C TYR A 119 12.13 -16.98 -10.79
N GLU A 120 11.66 -16.33 -11.85
CA GLU A 120 12.45 -15.91 -13.02
C GLU A 120 12.81 -14.41 -13.05
N GLY A 121 12.20 -13.58 -12.18
CA GLY A 121 12.69 -12.23 -11.94
C GLY A 121 13.88 -12.27 -10.99
N GLU A 122 14.93 -11.46 -11.24
CA GLU A 122 15.97 -11.22 -10.24
C GLU A 122 15.31 -10.96 -8.89
N PHE A 123 15.61 -11.82 -7.91
CA PHE A 123 15.05 -11.70 -6.58
C PHE A 123 15.27 -10.26 -6.10
N PRO A 124 14.20 -9.54 -5.70
CA PRO A 124 12.86 -10.02 -5.38
C PRO A 124 11.86 -9.90 -6.54
N GLY A 125 11.28 -11.05 -6.90
CA GLY A 125 10.42 -11.25 -8.07
C GLY A 125 9.22 -10.32 -8.22
N CYS A 126 8.63 -10.38 -9.42
CA CYS A 126 7.50 -9.56 -9.84
C CYS A 126 6.16 -10.00 -9.20
N ILE A 127 5.21 -9.06 -9.15
CA ILE A 127 3.82 -9.29 -8.79
C ILE A 127 3.09 -9.64 -10.08
N SER A 128 2.48 -10.83 -10.13
CA SER A 128 1.69 -11.23 -11.30
C SER A 128 0.44 -10.35 -11.41
N ILE A 129 0.17 -9.85 -12.61
CA ILE A 129 -1.07 -9.12 -12.92
C ILE A 129 -2.31 -10.00 -12.80
N ASP A 130 -2.14 -11.32 -12.96
CA ASP A 130 -3.17 -12.35 -12.79
C ASP A 130 -3.38 -12.76 -11.32
N SER A 131 -2.62 -12.21 -10.38
CA SER A 131 -2.84 -12.46 -8.96
C SER A 131 -3.98 -11.57 -8.46
N GLY A 132 -5.07 -12.18 -7.96
CA GLY A 132 -6.16 -11.44 -7.34
C GLY A 132 -5.70 -10.59 -6.16
N TRP A 133 -4.75 -11.10 -5.35
CA TRP A 133 -4.11 -10.33 -4.29
C TRP A 133 -3.21 -9.21 -4.83
N GLY A 134 -2.51 -9.44 -5.95
CA GLY A 134 -1.70 -8.44 -6.65
C GLY A 134 -2.55 -7.29 -7.19
N GLY A 135 -3.65 -7.61 -7.88
CA GLY A 135 -4.61 -6.64 -8.42
C GLY A 135 -5.40 -5.90 -7.34
N PHE A 136 -5.85 -6.60 -6.29
CA PHE A 136 -6.48 -5.95 -5.14
C PHE A 136 -5.53 -4.96 -4.45
N ASN A 137 -4.29 -5.39 -4.16
CA ASN A 137 -3.32 -4.55 -3.49
C ASN A 137 -2.89 -3.36 -4.35
N PHE A 138 -2.95 -3.48 -5.68
CA PHE A 138 -2.72 -2.37 -6.61
C PHE A 138 -3.61 -1.19 -6.24
N TYR A 139 -4.93 -1.38 -6.15
CA TYR A 139 -5.84 -0.26 -5.87
C TYR A 139 -5.55 0.36 -4.50
N VAL A 140 -5.31 -0.48 -3.50
CA VAL A 140 -4.95 -0.01 -2.15
C VAL A 140 -3.73 0.91 -2.25
N LEU A 141 -2.60 0.45 -2.75
CA LEU A 141 -1.37 1.25 -2.75
C LEU A 141 -1.44 2.44 -3.71
N THR A 142 -1.85 2.20 -4.96
CA THR A 142 -1.81 3.20 -6.05
C THR A 142 -2.67 4.40 -5.72
N ILE A 143 -3.92 4.20 -5.30
CA ILE A 143 -4.81 5.32 -4.96
C ILE A 143 -4.34 6.02 -3.68
N TYR A 144 -3.86 5.30 -2.67
CA TYR A 144 -3.28 5.94 -1.48
C TYR A 144 -2.10 6.85 -1.83
N PHE A 145 -1.24 6.45 -2.75
CA PHE A 145 -0.08 7.23 -3.14
C PHE A 145 -0.45 8.42 -4.03
N LEU A 146 -1.29 8.20 -5.04
CA LEU A 146 -1.77 9.27 -5.93
C LEU A 146 -2.58 10.32 -5.16
N ALA A 147 -3.40 9.94 -4.18
CA ALA A 147 -4.09 10.88 -3.30
C ALA A 147 -3.14 11.68 -2.39
N ALA A 148 -2.01 11.10 -1.99
CA ALA A 148 -0.97 11.81 -1.25
C ALA A 148 -0.31 12.91 -2.12
N ILE A 149 -0.08 12.62 -3.40
CA ILE A 149 0.44 13.59 -4.36
C ILE A 149 -0.61 14.68 -4.61
N GLU A 150 -1.84 14.29 -4.93
CA GLU A 150 -2.93 15.21 -5.26
C GLU A 150 -3.32 16.14 -4.08
N SER A 151 -3.21 15.67 -2.84
CA SER A 151 -3.41 16.51 -1.64
C SER A 151 -2.24 17.46 -1.37
N GLY A 152 -1.16 17.39 -2.15
CA GLY A 152 0.09 18.07 -1.84
C GLY A 152 0.66 17.61 -0.50
N PHE A 153 0.44 16.36 -0.10
CA PHE A 153 1.08 15.77 1.08
C PHE A 153 2.56 15.50 0.80
N LEU A 154 2.85 14.93 -0.38
CA LEU A 154 4.20 14.66 -0.87
C LEU A 154 4.78 15.85 -1.65
N ARG A 155 4.87 17.03 -1.01
CA ARG A 155 5.24 18.31 -1.65
C ARG A 155 6.61 18.34 -2.32
N ASN A 156 7.51 17.45 -1.91
CA ASN A 156 8.88 17.40 -2.41
C ASN A 156 8.99 16.72 -3.78
N ILE A 157 7.90 16.13 -4.28
CA ILE A 157 7.85 15.51 -5.60
C ILE A 157 7.59 16.62 -6.63
N SER A 158 8.63 16.98 -7.37
CA SER A 158 8.55 18.04 -8.41
C SER A 158 8.42 17.47 -9.82
N GLN A 159 8.91 16.24 -10.04
CA GLN A 159 8.79 15.53 -11.29
C GLN A 159 7.45 14.81 -11.42
N GLU A 160 6.97 14.67 -12.65
CA GLU A 160 5.82 13.83 -12.97
C GLU A 160 6.15 12.37 -12.64
N ILE A 161 5.18 11.63 -12.09
CA ILE A 161 5.29 10.19 -11.84
C ILE A 161 4.58 9.43 -12.95
N VAL A 162 5.27 8.46 -13.52
CA VAL A 162 4.73 7.54 -14.52
C VAL A 162 4.83 6.12 -13.97
N PHE A 163 3.68 5.48 -13.82
CA PHE A 163 3.63 4.06 -13.56
C PHE A 163 3.80 3.28 -14.85
N LEU A 164 4.71 2.30 -14.85
CA LEU A 164 4.77 1.31 -15.91
C LEU A 164 3.50 0.47 -15.87
N SER A 165 2.80 0.42 -17.00
CA SER A 165 1.56 -0.31 -17.15
C SER A 165 1.73 -1.42 -18.18
N PRO A 166 1.58 -2.70 -17.80
CA PRO A 166 1.53 -3.79 -18.75
C PRO A 166 0.39 -3.57 -19.75
N GLU A 167 0.60 -3.93 -21.01
CA GLU A 167 -0.47 -3.86 -22.03
C GLU A 167 -1.61 -4.82 -21.70
N GLU A 168 -1.27 -5.99 -21.17
CA GLU A 168 -2.23 -6.97 -20.69
C GLU A 168 -3.02 -6.42 -19.48
N HIS A 169 -4.34 -6.58 -19.51
CA HIS A 169 -5.25 -6.10 -18.45
C HIS A 169 -5.14 -4.60 -18.11
N ARG A 170 -4.53 -3.77 -18.97
CA ARG A 170 -4.35 -2.33 -18.76
C ARG A 170 -5.65 -1.61 -18.40
N SER A 171 -6.73 -1.97 -19.08
CA SER A 171 -8.05 -1.34 -18.92
C SER A 171 -8.69 -1.60 -17.54
N TYR A 172 -8.20 -2.58 -16.78
CA TYR A 172 -8.73 -2.88 -15.45
C TYR A 172 -8.18 -1.91 -14.40
N PHE A 173 -7.01 -1.31 -14.64
CA PHE A 173 -6.29 -0.51 -13.66
C PHE A 173 -6.16 0.95 -14.11
N CYS A 174 -6.03 1.85 -13.14
CA CYS A 174 -5.77 3.28 -13.38
C CYS A 174 -4.32 3.61 -12.99
N TYR A 175 -3.60 4.36 -13.83
CA TYR A 175 -2.16 4.59 -13.67
C TYR A 175 -1.77 6.07 -13.55
N SER A 176 -2.75 6.98 -13.52
CA SER A 176 -2.53 8.40 -13.26
C SER A 176 -3.59 8.96 -12.31
N ILE A 177 -3.35 10.16 -11.77
CA ILE A 177 -4.34 10.86 -10.94
C ILE A 177 -5.64 11.06 -11.73
N GLU A 178 -5.54 11.48 -12.99
CA GLU A 178 -6.66 11.72 -13.89
C GLU A 178 -7.46 10.44 -14.14
N GLU A 179 -6.79 9.33 -14.47
CA GLU A 179 -7.43 8.03 -14.68
C GLU A 179 -8.13 7.54 -13.42
N CYS A 180 -7.44 7.58 -12.26
CA CYS A 180 -8.01 7.10 -11.01
C CYS A 180 -9.15 7.99 -10.51
N ARG A 181 -9.09 9.30 -10.78
CA ARG A 181 -10.19 10.24 -10.50
C ARG A 181 -11.40 10.00 -11.39
N ALA A 182 -11.18 9.72 -12.67
CA ALA A 182 -12.27 9.43 -13.61
C ALA A 182 -12.98 8.11 -13.24
N SER A 183 -12.22 7.07 -12.91
CA SER A 183 -12.78 5.74 -12.62
C SER A 183 -13.29 5.61 -11.18
N PHE A 184 -12.60 6.20 -10.20
CA PHE A 184 -12.82 5.95 -8.78
C PHE A 184 -12.81 7.24 -7.92
N PRO A 185 -13.64 8.24 -8.25
CA PRO A 185 -13.59 9.56 -7.59
C PRO A 185 -13.80 9.47 -6.08
N GLN A 186 -14.73 8.63 -5.61
CA GLN A 186 -15.04 8.48 -4.19
C GLN A 186 -13.86 7.90 -3.38
N ALA A 187 -13.14 6.91 -3.94
CA ALA A 187 -11.98 6.33 -3.27
C ALA A 187 -10.80 7.31 -3.25
N MET A 188 -10.59 8.07 -4.33
CA MET A 188 -9.61 9.17 -4.34
C MET A 188 -9.95 10.22 -3.28
N ASP A 189 -11.22 10.62 -3.14
CA ASP A 189 -11.64 11.58 -2.10
C ASP A 189 -11.47 11.04 -0.68
N ALA A 190 -11.81 9.77 -0.44
CA ALA A 190 -11.61 9.14 0.86
C ALA A 190 -10.12 9.10 1.24
N ALA A 191 -9.25 8.67 0.33
CA ALA A 191 -7.80 8.66 0.54
C ALA A 191 -7.23 10.07 0.71
N LYS A 192 -7.70 11.06 -0.07
CA LYS A 192 -7.30 12.47 0.05
C LYS A 192 -7.68 13.06 1.40
N LYS A 193 -8.86 12.72 1.92
CA LYS A 193 -9.37 13.19 3.22
C LYS A 193 -8.44 12.79 4.36
N PHE A 194 -7.87 11.58 4.32
CA PHE A 194 -6.86 11.14 5.30
C PHE A 194 -5.66 12.08 5.34
N TYR A 195 -5.07 12.41 4.18
CA TYR A 195 -3.89 13.29 4.13
C TYR A 195 -4.22 14.74 4.48
N GLN A 196 -5.37 15.26 4.04
CA GLN A 196 -5.83 16.60 4.40
C GLN A 196 -6.04 16.73 5.91
N TYR A 197 -6.57 15.70 6.56
CA TYR A 197 -6.68 15.66 8.02
C TYR A 197 -5.30 15.78 8.68
N LEU A 198 -4.31 15.00 8.23
CA LEU A 198 -2.94 15.09 8.75
C LEU A 198 -2.35 16.49 8.56
N GLN A 199 -2.46 17.06 7.35
CA GLN A 199 -1.97 18.42 7.07
C GLN A 199 -2.67 19.51 7.89
N SER A 200 -3.91 19.29 8.32
CA SER A 200 -4.65 20.22 9.17
C SER A 200 -4.17 20.25 10.62
N ARG A 201 -3.36 19.26 11.04
CA ARG A 201 -2.88 19.17 12.42
C ARG A 201 -1.88 20.27 12.73
N LYS A 202 -1.99 20.80 13.94
CA LYS A 202 -1.11 21.85 14.46
C LYS A 202 -0.11 21.25 15.42
N ILE A 203 1.07 21.84 15.48
CA ILE A 203 2.07 21.50 16.49
C ILE A 203 1.49 21.86 17.86
N LEU A 204 1.41 20.88 18.75
CA LEU A 204 0.95 21.01 20.13
C LEU A 204 2.12 21.36 21.05
N SER A 205 3.25 20.69 20.84
CA SER A 205 4.47 20.85 21.63
C SER A 205 5.69 20.39 20.83
N ILE A 206 6.87 20.63 21.38
CA ILE A 206 8.14 20.14 20.83
C ILE A 206 8.82 19.35 21.95
N VAL A 207 9.21 18.10 21.67
CA VAL A 207 9.93 17.23 22.62
C VAL A 207 11.32 16.96 22.04
N GLY A 208 12.35 17.55 22.65
CA GLY A 208 13.68 17.62 22.03
C GLY A 208 13.61 18.48 20.76
N ASP A 209 13.99 17.90 19.61
CA ASP A 209 13.86 18.52 18.28
C ASP A 209 12.67 17.97 17.48
N THR A 210 11.81 17.15 18.11
CA THR A 210 10.69 16.49 17.42
C THR A 210 9.39 17.26 17.66
N PRO A 211 8.75 17.81 16.61
CA PRO A 211 7.43 18.43 16.74
C PRO A 211 6.37 17.36 17.01
N VAL A 212 5.55 17.59 18.03
CA VAL A 212 4.41 16.75 18.38
C VAL A 212 3.15 17.43 17.89
N TYR A 213 2.42 16.77 17.00
CA TYR A 213 1.17 17.29 16.43
C TYR A 213 -0.02 16.91 17.30
N ASN A 214 -1.04 17.76 17.35
CA ASN A 214 -2.30 17.49 18.04
C ASN A 214 -3.20 16.47 17.30
N THR A 215 -2.60 15.47 16.65
CA THR A 215 -3.29 14.41 15.93
C THR A 215 -4.18 13.64 16.89
N ASP A 216 -5.48 13.54 16.59
CA ASP A 216 -6.34 12.54 17.20
C ASP A 216 -6.16 11.21 16.45
N LYS A 217 -5.78 10.16 17.18
CA LYS A 217 -5.41 8.86 16.60
C LYS A 217 -6.63 8.15 16.03
N ASP A 218 -7.76 8.22 16.72
CA ASP A 218 -8.97 7.52 16.31
C ASP A 218 -9.54 8.10 15.03
N THR A 219 -9.54 9.43 14.88
CA THR A 219 -9.88 10.10 13.61
C THR A 219 -8.92 9.73 12.48
N ALA A 220 -7.60 9.63 12.74
CA ALA A 220 -6.65 9.19 11.72
C ALA A 220 -6.91 7.74 11.27
N ILE A 221 -7.17 6.85 12.23
CA ILE A 221 -7.51 5.45 11.97
C ILE A 221 -8.81 5.35 11.19
N LEU A 222 -9.84 6.12 11.56
CA LEU A 222 -11.12 6.18 10.87
C LEU A 222 -10.93 6.55 9.40
N TYR A 223 -10.26 7.66 9.09
CA TYR A 223 -10.07 8.08 7.70
C TYR A 223 -9.18 7.13 6.89
N MET A 224 -8.20 6.50 7.53
CA MET A 224 -7.41 5.44 6.89
C MET A 224 -8.30 4.22 6.56
N TRP A 225 -9.16 3.78 7.49
CA TRP A 225 -10.06 2.66 7.21
C TRP A 225 -11.15 2.99 6.20
N ASP A 226 -11.73 4.19 6.22
CA ASP A 226 -12.70 4.64 5.22
C ASP A 226 -12.10 4.57 3.81
N ALA A 227 -10.88 5.11 3.66
CA ALA A 227 -10.14 5.02 2.41
C ALA A 227 -9.83 3.57 2.03
N HIS A 228 -9.35 2.76 2.98
CA HIS A 228 -9.06 1.37 2.71
C HIS A 228 -10.29 0.58 2.26
N GLN A 229 -11.43 0.75 2.93
CA GLN A 229 -12.69 0.08 2.56
C GLN A 229 -13.14 0.45 1.15
N ALA A 230 -13.09 1.74 0.78
CA ALA A 230 -13.41 2.17 -0.58
C ALA A 230 -12.52 1.48 -1.64
N LEU A 231 -11.25 1.23 -1.30
CA LEU A 231 -10.29 0.54 -2.18
C LEU A 231 -10.51 -0.98 -2.21
N ILE A 232 -10.94 -1.56 -1.09
CA ILE A 232 -11.38 -2.96 -1.04
C ILE A 232 -12.55 -3.17 -1.99
N ASP A 233 -13.54 -2.29 -1.97
CA ASP A 233 -14.76 -2.43 -2.76
C ASP A 233 -14.47 -2.39 -4.27
N ILE A 234 -13.46 -1.62 -4.69
CA ILE A 234 -12.96 -1.59 -6.07
C ILE A 234 -12.20 -2.87 -6.42
N GLY A 235 -11.33 -3.35 -5.53
CA GLY A 235 -10.49 -4.52 -5.78
C GLY A 235 -11.21 -5.86 -5.63
N LYS A 236 -12.37 -5.89 -4.98
CA LYS A 236 -13.14 -7.12 -4.70
C LYS A 236 -13.43 -7.97 -5.94
N PRO A 237 -13.81 -7.42 -7.11
CA PRO A 237 -14.05 -8.20 -8.31
C PRO A 237 -12.82 -8.99 -8.80
N MET A 238 -11.59 -8.57 -8.45
CA MET A 238 -10.35 -9.27 -8.85
C MET A 238 -10.23 -10.68 -8.29
N PHE A 239 -11.04 -11.04 -7.28
CA PHE A 239 -11.09 -12.40 -6.75
C PHE A 239 -12.16 -13.27 -7.40
N ASN A 240 -13.10 -12.69 -8.14
CA ASN A 240 -14.18 -13.44 -8.77
C ASN A 240 -13.72 -14.21 -10.03
N ASP A 241 -12.59 -13.82 -10.63
CA ASP A 241 -12.00 -14.52 -11.79
C ASP A 241 -11.07 -15.69 -11.40
N ILE A 242 -10.85 -15.90 -10.09
CA ILE A 242 -9.83 -16.82 -9.54
C ILE A 242 -10.44 -17.92 -8.65
N LEU A 243 -11.72 -17.82 -8.27
CA LEU A 243 -12.43 -18.78 -7.43
C LEU A 243 -13.39 -19.68 -8.22
#